data_AF-A0A969H734-F1
#
_entry.id   AF-A0A969H734-F1
#
_cell.length_a   1.000
_cell.length_b   1.000
_cell.length_c   1.000
_cell.angle_alpha   90.00
_cell.angle_beta   90.00
_cell.angle_gamma   90.00
#
_symmetry.space_group_name_H-M   'P 1'
#
loop_
_entity.id
_entity.type
_entity.pdbx_description
1 polymer ?
#
loop_
_entity_poly.entity_id
_entity_poly.type
_entity_poly.pdbx_seq_one_letter_code
_entity_poly.pdbx_strand_id
1 'polypeptide(L)'
;MNQSAKNKPILFIKVAIFLGILILLVLALAFIWLWQSPVTAEVEVVATTPAFSRSGTPTPIPTALFPTATPPAGEIEPTTTPSATYTPAGPTATPTQTATPTPTPTPTLNLASCNASGCGAKAAALPPAILTPDLFLRETPAVRRVCPECPHNEVFSDRELTALLAADRSTLARLRQIALSQEAYQLAPGVVYIVFNNVHHLVIDLKESGYTLRNIIPPASARGTLITPSYCMSPDSLVVTTADYHGLNGSNKTETGRDVFFHLGRAALYQRNGRFNIDVIRTRPAWDKTTIAWGGGPIFMWQGRYNYNPEREWFDRENLEHYRTTRWAKLTAAISKDRKYLFISTSYGLSLKEHTQNLLDLGQKWGIQVDRAMRFDGSESAYIAIRLGDYMVPVLNLEEPLIVNCFAVERSQ
;
A
#
# COMPACT_ATOMS: atom_id res chain seq x y z
N MET A 1 54.30 62.81 -9.74
CA MET A 1 54.09 61.46 -10.32
C MET A 1 53.41 60.58 -9.27
N ASN A 2 52.18 60.13 -9.57
CA ASN A 2 51.22 59.58 -8.60
C ASN A 2 51.58 58.17 -8.07
N GLN A 3 51.89 58.06 -6.77
CA GLN A 3 52.07 56.80 -6.02
C GLN A 3 50.74 56.07 -5.69
N SER A 4 49.64 56.33 -6.41
CA SER A 4 48.30 55.87 -6.01
C SER A 4 47.94 54.42 -6.45
N ALA A 5 48.79 53.74 -7.24
CA ALA A 5 48.39 52.48 -7.89
C ALA A 5 48.82 51.18 -7.17
N LYS A 6 49.76 51.20 -6.22
CA LYS A 6 50.32 49.95 -5.65
C LYS A 6 49.59 49.37 -4.43
N ASN A 7 48.68 50.12 -3.79
CA ASN A 7 47.99 49.65 -2.57
C ASN A 7 46.57 49.12 -2.79
N LYS A 8 46.05 49.15 -4.02
CA LYS A 8 44.67 48.70 -4.33
C LYS A 8 44.41 47.21 -4.07
N PRO A 9 45.28 46.24 -4.44
CA PRO A 9 44.93 44.83 -4.28
C PRO A 9 44.88 44.39 -2.80
N ILE A 10 45.67 45.01 -1.93
CA ILE A 10 45.69 44.71 -0.49
C ILE A 10 44.40 45.20 0.19
N LEU A 11 43.82 46.31 -0.29
CA LEU A 11 42.56 46.84 0.25
C LEU A 11 41.38 45.92 -0.10
N PHE A 12 41.32 45.41 -1.33
CA PHE A 12 40.24 44.49 -1.75
C PHE A 12 40.25 43.18 -0.98
N ILE A 13 41.44 42.61 -0.72
CA ILE A 13 41.56 41.37 0.06
C ILE A 13 41.10 41.59 1.52
N LYS A 14 41.50 42.72 2.13
CA LYS A 14 41.08 43.05 3.51
C LYS A 14 39.57 43.26 3.62
N VAL A 15 38.95 43.92 2.63
CA VAL A 15 37.49 44.13 2.59
C VAL A 15 36.75 42.79 2.41
N ALA A 16 37.23 41.91 1.52
CA ALA A 16 36.61 40.60 1.31
C ALA A 16 36.67 39.70 2.56
N ILE A 17 37.81 39.67 3.25
CA ILE A 17 37.97 38.93 4.51
C ILE A 17 37.04 39.50 5.59
N PHE A 18 36.98 40.83 5.72
CA PHE A 18 36.09 41.48 6.69
C PHE A 18 34.61 41.17 6.41
N LEU A 19 34.20 41.21 5.14
CA LEU A 19 32.81 40.88 4.76
C LEU A 19 32.47 39.40 5.06
N GLY A 20 33.41 38.48 4.79
CA GLY A 20 33.22 37.05 5.08
C GLY A 20 33.06 36.77 6.57
N ILE A 21 33.86 37.42 7.41
CA ILE A 21 33.75 37.31 8.87
C ILE A 21 32.41 37.89 9.35
N LEU A 22 31.99 39.04 8.82
CA LEU A 22 30.72 39.67 9.20
C LEU A 22 29.52 38.78 8.87
N ILE A 23 29.50 38.14 7.70
CA ILE A 23 28.43 37.22 7.28
C ILE A 23 28.36 36.01 8.22
N LEU A 24 29.50 35.41 8.55
CA LEU A 24 29.56 34.28 9.49
C LEU A 24 29.05 34.67 10.88
N LEU A 25 29.36 35.89 11.34
CA LEU A 25 28.93 36.38 12.64
C LEU A 25 27.41 36.62 12.69
N VAL A 26 26.83 37.16 11.61
CA VAL A 26 25.37 37.34 11.48
C VAL A 26 24.64 36.00 11.46
N LEU A 27 25.17 35.01 10.74
CA LEU A 27 24.59 33.66 10.70
C LEU A 27 24.67 32.96 12.06
N ALA A 28 25.78 33.10 12.78
CA ALA A 28 25.93 32.57 14.13
C ALA A 28 24.95 33.21 15.12
N LEU A 29 24.78 34.55 15.06
CA LEU A 29 23.83 35.26 15.91
C LEU A 29 22.37 34.89 15.58
N ALA A 30 22.03 34.73 14.31
CA ALA A 30 20.70 34.24 13.90
C ALA A 30 20.43 32.83 14.43
N PHE A 31 21.42 31.95 14.40
CA PHE A 31 21.30 30.59 14.93
C PHE A 31 21.11 30.58 16.45
N ILE A 32 21.85 31.42 17.19
CA ILE A 32 21.68 31.58 18.64
C ILE A 32 20.28 32.12 18.97
N TRP A 33 19.77 33.07 18.18
CA TRP A 33 18.43 33.64 18.38
C TRP A 33 17.29 32.63 18.12
N LEU A 34 17.46 31.77 17.10
CA LEU A 34 16.55 30.65 16.83
C LEU A 34 16.57 29.59 17.94
N TRP A 35 17.71 29.40 18.62
CA TRP A 35 17.84 28.42 19.70
C TRP A 35 17.41 28.95 21.07
N GLN A 36 17.51 30.26 21.30
CA GLN A 36 17.16 30.90 22.58
C GLN A 36 15.74 31.47 22.62
N SER A 37 14.96 31.36 21.54
CA SER A 37 13.54 31.72 21.57
C SER A 37 12.75 30.63 22.30
N PRO A 38 12.22 30.89 23.51
CA PRO A 38 11.37 29.91 24.19
C PRO A 38 10.05 29.82 23.43
N VAL A 39 9.78 28.67 22.84
CA VAL A 39 8.42 28.33 22.36
C VAL A 39 7.58 28.03 23.60
N THR A 40 7.13 29.08 24.30
CA THR A 40 6.01 28.98 25.23
C THR A 40 4.73 29.15 24.43
N ALA A 41 4.25 28.06 23.85
CA ALA A 41 2.83 27.90 23.54
C ALA A 41 2.24 27.03 24.64
N GLU A 42 1.85 27.66 25.75
CA GLU A 42 0.86 27.08 26.65
C GLU A 42 -0.46 27.05 25.88
N VAL A 43 -0.76 25.87 25.32
CA VAL A 43 -2.15 25.52 24.99
C VAL A 43 -2.61 24.64 26.14
N GLU A 44 -3.41 25.26 27.00
CA GLU A 44 -4.18 24.60 28.06
C GLU A 44 -5.10 23.55 27.39
N VAL A 45 -4.70 22.27 27.45
CA VAL A 45 -5.54 21.16 26.99
C VAL A 45 -6.54 20.86 28.09
N VAL A 46 -7.65 21.60 28.08
CA VAL A 46 -8.88 21.15 28.74
C VAL A 46 -9.35 19.90 27.99
N ALA A 47 -9.17 18.74 28.62
CA ALA A 47 -9.72 17.47 28.15
C ALA A 47 -11.25 17.55 28.15
N THR A 48 -11.82 17.95 27.02
CA THR A 48 -13.22 17.68 26.66
C THR A 48 -13.23 16.56 25.64
N THR A 49 -13.55 15.36 26.11
CA THR A 49 -14.03 14.27 25.28
C THR A 49 -15.26 14.75 24.51
N PRO A 50 -15.28 14.75 23.17
CA PRO A 50 -16.54 14.91 22.47
C PRO A 50 -17.31 13.60 22.59
N ALA A 51 -18.43 13.67 23.31
CA ALA A 51 -19.47 12.66 23.22
C ALA A 51 -19.93 12.56 21.76
N PHE A 52 -19.86 11.35 21.20
CA PHE A 52 -20.46 11.01 19.92
C PHE A 52 -22.00 11.07 20.09
N SER A 53 -22.59 12.24 19.88
CA SER A 53 -24.04 12.37 19.75
C SER A 53 -24.47 11.92 18.35
N ARG A 54 -25.11 10.75 18.30
CA ARG A 54 -25.99 10.35 17.20
C ARG A 54 -27.21 11.28 17.18
N SER A 55 -27.33 12.10 16.14
CA SER A 55 -28.62 12.40 15.53
C SER A 55 -28.40 13.03 14.16
N GLY A 56 -28.85 12.32 13.13
CA GLY A 56 -28.74 12.75 11.74
C GLY A 56 -29.40 11.70 10.88
N THR A 57 -30.73 11.80 10.76
CA THR A 57 -31.53 11.08 9.78
C THR A 57 -30.88 11.24 8.39
N PRO A 58 -30.71 10.17 7.58
CA PRO A 58 -30.01 10.28 6.31
C PRO A 58 -30.81 11.16 5.35
N THR A 59 -30.23 12.31 4.99
CA THR A 59 -30.68 13.10 3.85
C THR A 59 -30.38 12.31 2.57
N PRO A 60 -31.34 12.11 1.66
CA PRO A 60 -31.08 11.43 0.40
C PRO A 60 -30.05 12.22 -0.43
N ILE A 61 -29.00 11.54 -0.87
CA ILE A 61 -27.98 12.09 -1.77
C ILE A 61 -28.65 12.39 -3.12
N PRO A 62 -28.50 13.61 -3.69
CA PRO A 62 -29.07 13.91 -5.00
C PRO A 62 -28.34 13.11 -6.07
N THR A 63 -29.11 12.44 -6.92
CA THR A 63 -28.67 11.79 -8.15
C THR A 63 -27.86 12.78 -9.00
N ALA A 64 -26.54 12.61 -9.05
CA ALA A 64 -25.70 13.37 -9.96
C ALA A 64 -26.02 12.93 -11.40
N LEU A 65 -26.71 13.80 -12.13
CA LEU A 65 -26.84 13.72 -13.59
C LEU A 65 -25.47 13.99 -14.20
N PHE A 66 -24.87 12.96 -14.83
CA PHE A 66 -23.66 13.11 -15.63
C PHE A 66 -23.95 13.92 -16.90
N PRO A 67 -23.18 14.97 -17.23
CA PRO A 67 -23.25 15.59 -18.54
C PRO A 67 -22.57 14.70 -19.58
N THR A 68 -23.29 14.41 -20.66
CA THR A 68 -22.79 13.76 -21.86
C THR A 68 -21.71 14.65 -22.50
N ALA A 69 -20.45 14.21 -22.45
CA ALA A 69 -19.36 14.92 -23.11
C ALA A 69 -19.29 14.53 -24.60
N THR A 70 -19.69 15.44 -25.47
CA THR A 70 -19.43 15.39 -26.91
C THR A 70 -17.94 15.64 -27.16
N PRO A 71 -17.21 14.79 -27.91
CA PRO A 71 -15.82 15.04 -28.25
C PRO A 71 -15.71 16.20 -29.26
N PRO A 72 -14.69 17.09 -29.16
CA PRO A 72 -14.49 18.15 -30.12
C PRO A 72 -14.00 17.59 -31.47
N ALA A 73 -14.55 18.13 -32.54
CA ALA A 73 -14.12 17.90 -33.91
C ALA A 73 -12.75 18.55 -34.15
N GLY A 74 -11.81 17.79 -34.71
CA GLY A 74 -10.48 18.26 -35.11
C GLY A 74 -9.84 17.30 -36.10
N GLU A 75 -9.84 17.74 -37.36
CA GLU A 75 -9.06 17.34 -38.56
C GLU A 75 -8.27 16.02 -38.55
N ILE A 76 -8.67 15.12 -39.46
CA ILE A 76 -7.84 14.03 -39.96
C ILE A 76 -7.27 14.49 -41.32
N GLU A 77 -5.97 14.74 -41.40
CA GLU A 77 -5.26 14.84 -42.69
C GLU A 77 -5.08 13.44 -43.31
N PRO A 78 -5.25 13.28 -44.64
CA PRO A 78 -5.09 11.99 -45.31
C PRO A 78 -3.60 11.71 -45.60
N THR A 79 -3.02 10.72 -44.93
CA THR A 79 -1.66 10.25 -45.27
C THR A 79 -1.71 9.31 -46.48
N THR A 80 -1.03 9.69 -47.55
CA THR A 80 -0.88 8.95 -48.80
C THR A 80 -0.13 7.63 -48.62
N THR A 81 -0.68 6.54 -49.17
CA THR A 81 -0.03 5.22 -49.23
C THR A 81 1.05 5.20 -50.33
N PRO A 82 2.33 4.85 -50.04
CA PRO A 82 3.28 4.54 -51.09
C PRO A 82 3.12 3.09 -51.55
N SER A 83 2.96 2.92 -52.86
CA SER A 83 2.97 1.63 -53.55
C SER A 83 4.40 1.08 -53.58
N ALA A 84 4.65 -0.08 -52.98
CA ALA A 84 5.93 -0.76 -53.01
C ALA A 84 5.86 -1.99 -53.93
N THR A 85 6.63 -1.95 -55.01
CA THR A 85 6.83 -3.02 -55.99
C THR A 85 7.55 -4.21 -55.35
N TYR A 86 7.05 -5.42 -55.60
CA TYR A 86 7.59 -6.67 -55.05
C TYR A 86 8.81 -7.14 -55.86
N THR A 87 9.94 -7.36 -55.17
CA THR A 87 11.15 -8.00 -55.72
C THR A 87 11.35 -9.35 -55.00
N PRO A 88 11.58 -10.48 -55.71
CA PRO A 88 11.79 -11.78 -55.06
C PRO A 88 13.09 -11.79 -54.24
N ALA A 89 12.99 -12.18 -52.97
CA ALA A 89 14.12 -12.32 -52.05
C ALA A 89 14.92 -13.61 -52.30
N GLY A 90 16.25 -13.50 -52.34
CA GLY A 90 17.17 -14.63 -52.25
C GLY A 90 17.21 -15.24 -50.84
N PRO A 91 17.91 -16.38 -50.64
CA PRO A 91 17.83 -17.17 -49.42
C PRO A 91 18.38 -16.40 -48.20
N THR A 92 17.49 -16.08 -47.26
CA THR A 92 17.81 -15.45 -45.97
C THR A 92 18.45 -16.47 -45.03
N ALA A 93 19.62 -16.12 -44.49
CA ALA A 93 20.33 -16.92 -43.49
C ALA A 93 19.48 -17.14 -42.22
N THR A 94 19.51 -18.37 -41.70
CA THR A 94 18.85 -18.77 -40.45
C THR A 94 19.35 -17.90 -39.28
N PRO A 95 18.47 -17.20 -38.55
CA PRO A 95 18.89 -16.42 -37.37
C PRO A 95 19.41 -17.37 -36.28
N THR A 96 20.66 -17.19 -35.87
CA THR A 96 21.25 -17.86 -34.72
C THR A 96 20.48 -17.45 -33.46
N GLN A 97 19.77 -18.39 -32.85
CA GLN A 97 19.10 -18.17 -31.56
C GLN A 97 20.15 -17.80 -30.51
N THR A 98 20.15 -16.55 -30.07
CA THR A 98 20.86 -16.16 -28.85
C THR A 98 20.13 -16.83 -27.69
N ALA A 99 20.81 -17.76 -27.00
CA ALA A 99 20.27 -18.42 -25.83
C ALA A 99 19.83 -17.35 -24.81
N THR A 100 18.55 -17.37 -24.45
CA THR A 100 18.03 -16.52 -23.37
C THR A 100 18.68 -17.00 -22.08
N PRO A 101 19.38 -16.14 -21.31
CA PRO A 101 20.03 -16.56 -20.09
C PRO A 101 19.00 -17.17 -19.14
N THR A 102 19.22 -18.43 -18.76
CA THR A 102 18.41 -19.11 -17.74
C THR A 102 18.49 -18.27 -16.46
N PRO A 103 17.36 -17.74 -15.95
CA PRO A 103 17.40 -16.95 -14.72
C PRO A 103 17.90 -17.83 -13.59
N THR A 104 19.03 -17.45 -12.98
CA THR A 104 19.51 -18.07 -11.75
C THR A 104 18.41 -17.98 -10.70
N PRO A 105 17.96 -19.10 -10.10
CA PRO A 105 16.91 -19.06 -9.09
C PRO A 105 17.39 -18.22 -7.91
N THR A 106 16.65 -17.14 -7.60
CA THR A 106 16.86 -16.39 -6.35
C THR A 106 16.60 -17.34 -5.18
N PRO A 107 17.58 -17.56 -4.28
CA PRO A 107 17.38 -18.41 -3.10
C PRO A 107 16.10 -18.02 -2.37
N THR A 108 15.34 -19.00 -1.89
CA THR A 108 14.19 -18.74 -1.03
C THR A 108 14.65 -18.20 0.29
N LEU A 109 14.21 -16.98 0.59
CA LEU A 109 14.46 -16.34 1.86
C LEU A 109 13.63 -17.06 2.91
N ASN A 110 14.28 -17.57 3.96
CA ASN A 110 13.55 -18.05 5.11
C ASN A 110 12.99 -16.85 5.89
N LEU A 111 11.77 -16.44 5.55
CA LEU A 111 11.11 -15.27 6.14
C LEU A 111 10.97 -15.37 7.66
N ALA A 112 10.85 -16.57 8.21
CA ALA A 112 10.75 -16.79 9.66
C ALA A 112 12.07 -16.51 10.41
N SER A 113 13.19 -16.41 9.69
CA SER A 113 14.50 -16.02 10.25
C SER A 113 14.80 -14.52 10.11
N CYS A 114 13.81 -13.73 9.70
CA CYS A 114 13.97 -12.30 9.48
C CYS A 114 13.54 -11.49 10.71
N ASN A 115 14.15 -10.31 10.84
CA ASN A 115 13.77 -9.28 11.80
C ASN A 115 13.96 -7.88 11.19
N ALA A 116 13.74 -6.83 11.96
CA ALA A 116 13.84 -5.45 11.50
C ALA A 116 15.27 -5.00 11.11
N SER A 117 16.29 -5.85 11.30
CA SER A 117 17.67 -5.60 10.87
C SER A 117 18.04 -6.33 9.57
N GLY A 118 17.40 -7.45 9.26
CA GLY A 118 17.73 -8.30 8.11
C GLY A 118 17.23 -9.74 8.29
N CYS A 119 17.84 -10.70 7.59
CA CYS A 119 17.45 -12.12 7.64
C CYS A 119 18.63 -13.07 7.86
N GLY A 120 18.34 -14.22 8.46
CA GLY A 120 19.28 -15.32 8.66
C GLY A 120 20.36 -14.98 9.70
N ALA A 121 21.47 -15.73 9.67
CA ALA A 121 22.55 -15.62 10.67
C ALA A 121 23.26 -14.25 10.70
N LYS A 122 23.02 -13.39 9.70
CA LYS A 122 23.59 -12.03 9.63
C LYS A 122 22.64 -10.96 10.18
N ALA A 123 21.40 -11.31 10.51
CA ALA A 123 20.48 -10.39 11.17
C ALA A 123 20.97 -10.12 12.60
N ALA A 124 21.18 -8.85 12.93
CA ALA A 124 21.51 -8.46 14.29
C ALA A 124 20.27 -8.65 15.19
N ALA A 125 20.46 -9.18 16.39
CA ALA A 125 19.41 -9.16 17.40
C ALA A 125 19.14 -7.71 17.79
N LEU A 126 17.86 -7.32 17.81
CA LEU A 126 17.44 -5.98 18.20
C LEU A 126 16.74 -6.04 19.57
N PRO A 127 16.90 -5.02 20.43
CA PRO A 127 16.08 -4.92 21.62
C PRO A 127 14.60 -4.71 21.22
N PRO A 128 13.62 -5.00 22.09
CA PRO A 128 12.23 -4.67 21.81
C PRO A 128 12.05 -3.18 21.48
N ALA A 129 11.17 -2.88 20.52
CA ALA A 129 10.80 -1.51 20.17
C ALA A 129 10.02 -0.84 21.31
N ILE A 130 10.15 0.49 21.38
CA ILE A 130 9.34 1.31 22.27
C ILE A 130 7.92 1.35 21.70
N LEU A 131 6.92 1.11 22.56
CA LEU A 131 5.52 1.27 22.15
C LEU A 131 5.24 2.72 21.82
N THR A 132 4.79 2.96 20.59
CA THR A 132 4.28 4.24 20.13
C THR A 132 2.74 4.19 20.06
N PRO A 133 2.03 5.31 20.32
CA PRO A 133 0.57 5.36 20.20
C PRO A 133 0.06 4.97 18.80
N ASP A 134 0.83 5.26 17.76
CA ASP A 134 0.47 5.04 16.34
C ASP A 134 0.47 3.57 15.91
N LEU A 135 0.84 2.64 16.80
CA LEU A 135 0.73 1.20 16.58
C LEU A 135 -0.67 0.64 16.88
N PHE A 136 -1.55 1.41 17.52
CA PHE A 136 -2.94 1.02 17.85
C PHE A 136 -3.09 -0.35 18.56
N LEU A 137 -2.07 -0.80 19.29
CA LEU A 137 -2.09 -2.05 20.06
C LEU A 137 -2.83 -1.83 21.38
N ARG A 138 -4.14 -2.09 21.42
CA ARG A 138 -4.94 -2.00 22.64
C ARG A 138 -5.08 -3.37 23.32
N GLU A 139 -5.24 -3.37 24.64
CA GLU A 139 -5.55 -4.57 25.44
C GLU A 139 -7.04 -4.88 25.52
N THR A 140 -7.87 -4.05 24.88
CA THR A 140 -9.31 -4.26 24.74
C THR A 140 -9.63 -4.79 23.35
N PRO A 141 -10.41 -5.88 23.23
CA PRO A 141 -10.81 -6.39 21.92
C PRO A 141 -11.47 -5.31 21.07
N ALA A 142 -11.23 -5.36 19.76
CA ALA A 142 -11.96 -4.53 18.82
C ALA A 142 -13.46 -4.86 18.88
N VAL A 143 -14.29 -3.84 18.72
CA VAL A 143 -15.74 -4.04 18.61
C VAL A 143 -16.02 -4.63 17.23
N ARG A 144 -16.71 -5.78 17.20
CA ARG A 144 -17.27 -6.32 15.96
C ARG A 144 -18.41 -5.40 15.51
N ARG A 145 -18.43 -5.02 14.24
CA ARG A 145 -19.58 -4.34 13.66
C ARG A 145 -20.71 -5.34 13.46
N VAL A 146 -21.88 -5.04 14.02
CA VAL A 146 -23.12 -5.73 13.68
C VAL A 146 -23.79 -4.95 12.56
N CYS A 147 -23.97 -5.60 11.41
CA CYS A 147 -24.59 -4.99 10.24
C CYS A 147 -25.84 -5.80 9.86
N PRO A 148 -27.06 -5.32 10.17
CA PRO A 148 -28.30 -6.07 9.92
C PRO A 148 -28.60 -6.30 8.44
N GLU A 149 -28.08 -5.44 7.56
CA GLU A 149 -28.32 -5.49 6.11
C GLU A 149 -27.18 -6.19 5.35
N CYS A 150 -26.07 -6.49 6.02
CA CYS A 150 -24.94 -7.14 5.38
C CYS A 150 -25.23 -8.63 5.19
N PRO A 151 -24.76 -9.23 4.07
CA PRO A 151 -24.72 -10.67 3.92
C PRO A 151 -24.03 -11.35 5.12
N HIS A 152 -24.60 -12.46 5.57
CA HIS A 152 -23.99 -13.27 6.63
C HIS A 152 -22.83 -14.11 6.08
N ASN A 153 -21.88 -14.44 6.95
CA ASN A 153 -20.86 -15.44 6.65
C ASN A 153 -21.55 -16.80 6.46
N GLU A 154 -21.22 -17.51 5.37
CA GLU A 154 -21.85 -18.79 5.03
C GLU A 154 -21.28 -19.97 5.82
N VAL A 155 -20.12 -19.79 6.46
CA VAL A 155 -19.36 -20.83 7.17
C VAL A 155 -19.59 -20.78 8.67
N PHE A 156 -19.70 -19.57 9.23
CA PHE A 156 -19.84 -19.36 10.67
C PHE A 156 -21.18 -18.69 10.99
N SER A 157 -21.81 -19.15 12.07
CA SER A 157 -22.87 -18.40 12.74
C SER A 157 -22.34 -17.09 13.34
N ASP A 158 -23.25 -16.15 13.63
CA ASP A 158 -22.89 -14.90 14.31
C ASP A 158 -22.20 -15.12 15.66
N ARG A 159 -22.60 -16.17 16.39
CA ARG A 159 -21.97 -16.55 17.65
C ARG A 159 -20.53 -17.01 17.46
N GLU A 160 -20.27 -17.85 16.45
CA GLU A 160 -18.93 -18.34 16.15
C GLU A 160 -18.02 -17.22 15.66
N LEU A 161 -18.50 -16.33 14.79
CA LEU A 161 -17.74 -15.14 14.39
C LEU A 161 -17.40 -14.23 15.57
N THR A 162 -18.36 -14.05 16.48
CA THR A 162 -18.15 -13.23 17.67
C THR A 162 -17.09 -13.87 18.56
N ALA A 163 -17.12 -15.19 18.75
CA ALA A 163 -16.09 -15.92 19.49
C ALA A 163 -14.71 -15.83 18.82
N LEU A 164 -14.65 -15.99 17.49
CA LEU A 164 -13.41 -15.89 16.70
C LEU A 164 -12.74 -14.52 16.80
N LEU A 165 -13.53 -13.44 16.89
CA LEU A 165 -13.05 -12.06 16.98
C LEU A 165 -12.85 -11.56 18.42
N ALA A 166 -13.42 -12.25 19.41
CA ALA A 166 -13.32 -11.88 20.83
C ALA A 166 -12.01 -12.38 21.46
N ALA A 167 -10.88 -11.94 20.90
CA ALA A 167 -9.55 -12.30 21.39
C ALA A 167 -9.39 -11.99 22.88
N ASP A 168 -8.97 -12.99 23.66
CA ASP A 168 -8.74 -12.79 25.09
C ASP A 168 -7.53 -11.87 25.36
N ARG A 169 -7.42 -11.42 26.62
CA ARG A 169 -6.35 -10.52 27.04
C ARG A 169 -4.94 -11.11 26.81
N SER A 170 -4.79 -12.43 26.94
CA SER A 170 -3.49 -13.08 26.75
C SER A 170 -3.07 -13.08 25.27
N THR A 171 -4.03 -13.24 24.37
CA THR A 171 -3.84 -13.17 22.92
C THR A 171 -3.51 -11.75 22.47
N LEU A 172 -4.20 -10.74 23.00
CA LEU A 172 -3.89 -9.34 22.72
C LEU A 172 -2.51 -8.93 23.27
N ALA A 173 -2.16 -9.40 24.47
CA ALA A 173 -0.81 -9.21 25.02
C ALA A 173 0.26 -9.90 24.15
N ARG A 174 -0.04 -11.08 23.60
CA ARG A 174 0.84 -11.77 22.66
C ARG A 174 1.03 -11.00 21.35
N LEU A 175 -0.04 -10.43 20.77
CA LEU A 175 0.07 -9.56 19.60
C LEU A 175 0.98 -8.37 19.90
N ARG A 176 0.81 -7.72 21.06
CA ARG A 176 1.66 -6.60 21.49
C ARG A 176 3.12 -7.01 21.62
N GLN A 177 3.40 -8.18 22.21
CA GLN A 177 4.75 -8.72 22.29
C GLN A 177 5.36 -8.94 20.90
N ILE A 178 4.61 -9.55 19.98
CA ILE A 178 5.05 -9.78 18.60
C ILE A 178 5.37 -8.44 17.92
N ALA A 179 4.45 -7.48 17.97
CA ALA A 179 4.61 -6.19 17.34
C ALA A 179 5.82 -5.40 17.86
N LEU A 180 6.13 -5.51 19.16
CA LEU A 180 7.30 -4.85 19.76
C LEU A 180 8.58 -5.66 19.66
N SER A 181 8.53 -6.94 19.31
CA SER A 181 9.73 -7.79 19.28
C SER A 181 10.74 -7.40 18.20
N GLN A 182 10.29 -6.69 17.16
CA GLN A 182 11.05 -6.44 15.92
C GLN A 182 11.43 -7.70 15.14
N GLU A 183 10.90 -8.86 15.52
CA GLU A 183 11.11 -10.16 14.87
C GLU A 183 9.93 -10.49 13.94
N ALA A 184 10.19 -11.23 12.86
CA ALA A 184 9.13 -11.75 12.02
C ALA A 184 8.39 -12.89 12.74
N TYR A 185 7.07 -12.79 12.83
CA TYR A 185 6.21 -13.83 13.36
C TYR A 185 5.60 -14.65 12.23
N GLN A 186 5.91 -15.93 12.21
CA GLN A 186 5.41 -16.85 11.19
C GLN A 186 3.96 -17.26 11.47
N LEU A 187 3.05 -16.89 10.56
CA LEU A 187 1.65 -17.33 10.57
C LEU A 187 1.50 -18.72 9.92
N ALA A 188 2.26 -18.94 8.85
CA ALA A 188 2.41 -20.19 8.11
C ALA A 188 3.75 -20.18 7.36
N PRO A 189 4.25 -21.32 6.86
CA PRO A 189 5.37 -21.33 5.90
C PRO A 189 5.16 -20.30 4.79
N GLY A 190 6.16 -19.43 4.58
CA GLY A 190 6.08 -18.35 3.58
C GLY A 190 5.18 -17.16 3.91
N VAL A 191 4.47 -17.15 5.05
CA VAL A 191 3.61 -16.02 5.46
C VAL A 191 4.03 -15.53 6.84
N VAL A 192 4.60 -14.32 6.89
CA VAL A 192 5.08 -13.71 8.13
C VAL A 192 4.44 -12.35 8.37
N TYR A 193 4.28 -12.01 9.64
CA TYR A 193 3.87 -10.71 10.13
C TYR A 193 5.04 -10.04 10.85
N ILE A 194 5.30 -8.76 10.58
CA ILE A 194 6.31 -7.96 11.27
C ILE A 194 5.83 -6.51 11.38
N VAL A 195 6.26 -5.84 12.45
CA VAL A 195 6.15 -4.39 12.56
C VAL A 195 7.53 -3.77 12.35
N PHE A 196 7.64 -2.87 11.36
CA PHE A 196 8.88 -2.19 11.02
C PHE A 196 8.65 -0.68 10.97
N ASN A 197 9.37 0.08 11.81
CA ASN A 197 9.24 1.54 11.91
C ASN A 197 7.77 2.00 12.01
N ASN A 198 7.02 1.40 12.96
CA ASN A 198 5.59 1.65 13.21
C ASN A 198 4.62 1.27 12.07
N VAL A 199 5.07 0.50 11.08
CA VAL A 199 4.21 -0.02 10.01
C VAL A 199 4.04 -1.51 10.17
N HIS A 200 2.79 -1.97 10.08
CA HIS A 200 2.45 -3.38 10.13
C HIS A 200 2.58 -3.98 8.73
N HIS A 201 3.35 -5.04 8.58
CA HIS A 201 3.56 -5.73 7.32
C HIS A 201 3.21 -7.21 7.45
N LEU A 202 2.45 -7.69 6.47
CA LEU A 202 2.44 -9.09 6.09
C LEU A 202 3.33 -9.26 4.88
N VAL A 203 4.25 -10.22 4.94
CA VAL A 203 5.13 -10.57 3.82
C VAL A 203 4.88 -12.03 3.45
N ILE A 204 4.57 -12.24 2.18
CA ILE A 204 4.08 -13.48 1.61
C ILE A 204 5.03 -13.92 0.50
N ASP A 205 5.67 -15.09 0.62
CA ASP A 205 6.43 -15.73 -0.45
C ASP A 205 5.51 -16.49 -1.40
N LEU A 206 5.09 -15.84 -2.48
CA LEU A 206 4.19 -16.34 -3.52
C LEU A 206 4.67 -17.61 -4.25
N LYS A 207 5.87 -18.13 -3.96
CA LYS A 207 6.36 -19.42 -4.44
C LYS A 207 6.20 -20.55 -3.43
N GLU A 208 6.00 -20.21 -2.17
CA GLU A 208 5.71 -21.17 -1.13
C GLU A 208 4.31 -21.76 -1.32
N SER A 209 4.14 -23.00 -0.89
CA SER A 209 2.89 -23.76 -0.98
C SER A 209 2.20 -23.86 0.39
N GLY A 210 1.00 -24.42 0.44
CA GLY A 210 0.27 -24.62 1.70
C GLY A 210 -0.63 -23.45 2.10
N TYR A 211 -0.80 -22.46 1.22
CA TYR A 211 -1.83 -21.43 1.37
C TYR A 211 -2.33 -20.93 0.01
N THR A 212 -3.52 -20.32 0.02
CA THR A 212 -4.13 -19.68 -1.15
C THR A 212 -4.44 -18.21 -0.86
N LEU A 213 -4.38 -17.40 -1.91
CA LEU A 213 -4.82 -15.99 -1.87
C LEU A 213 -6.20 -15.92 -2.51
N ARG A 214 -7.18 -15.32 -1.82
CA ARG A 214 -8.57 -15.25 -2.28
C ARG A 214 -9.11 -13.83 -2.30
N ASN A 215 -9.83 -13.52 -3.36
CA ASN A 215 -10.65 -12.32 -3.47
C ASN A 215 -12.07 -12.73 -3.10
N ILE A 216 -12.48 -12.42 -1.88
CA ILE A 216 -13.81 -12.78 -1.39
C ILE A 216 -14.72 -11.59 -1.65
N ILE A 217 -15.77 -11.83 -2.41
CA ILE A 217 -16.80 -10.86 -2.78
C ILE A 217 -18.18 -11.43 -2.44
N PRO A 218 -19.19 -10.58 -2.22
CA PRO A 218 -20.57 -11.02 -2.16
C PRO A 218 -20.97 -11.82 -3.41
N PRO A 219 -21.93 -12.77 -3.28
CA PRO A 219 -22.45 -13.52 -4.42
C PRO A 219 -23.09 -12.59 -5.45
N ALA A 220 -23.27 -13.08 -6.68
CA ALA A 220 -23.79 -12.28 -7.79
C ALA A 220 -25.12 -11.56 -7.48
N SER A 221 -26.01 -12.20 -6.72
CA SER A 221 -27.30 -11.66 -6.29
C SER A 221 -27.20 -10.51 -5.27
N ALA A 222 -26.07 -10.36 -4.58
CA ALA A 222 -25.83 -9.35 -3.54
C ALA A 222 -24.65 -8.43 -3.90
N ARG A 223 -24.33 -8.28 -5.19
CA ARG A 223 -23.24 -7.39 -5.63
C ARG A 223 -23.62 -5.92 -5.43
N GLY A 224 -22.63 -5.14 -5.01
CA GLY A 224 -22.82 -3.72 -4.64
C GLY A 224 -23.27 -3.55 -3.19
N THR A 225 -23.63 -4.62 -2.49
CA THR A 225 -23.86 -4.61 -1.04
C THR A 225 -22.54 -4.56 -0.30
N LEU A 226 -22.48 -3.76 0.76
CA LEU A 226 -21.34 -3.71 1.65
C LEU A 226 -21.36 -4.93 2.59
N ILE A 227 -20.17 -5.40 2.94
CA ILE A 227 -19.94 -6.50 3.89
C ILE A 227 -19.04 -6.03 5.04
N THR A 228 -19.01 -6.77 6.13
CA THR A 228 -17.96 -6.63 7.16
C THR A 228 -16.79 -7.57 6.83
N PRO A 229 -15.54 -7.27 7.26
CA PRO A 229 -14.42 -8.20 7.13
C PRO A 229 -14.71 -9.62 7.65
N SER A 230 -15.50 -9.75 8.72
CA SER A 230 -15.98 -11.03 9.25
C SER A 230 -16.74 -11.91 8.25
N TYR A 231 -17.39 -11.33 7.22
CA TYR A 231 -17.97 -12.08 6.11
C TYR A 231 -16.94 -12.95 5.38
N CYS A 232 -15.69 -12.48 5.32
CA CYS A 232 -14.61 -13.10 4.55
C CYS A 232 -13.80 -14.14 5.34
N MET A 233 -14.17 -14.41 6.59
CA MET A 233 -13.43 -15.34 7.45
C MET A 233 -13.88 -16.78 7.26
N SER A 234 -12.94 -17.70 7.45
CA SER A 234 -13.11 -19.15 7.40
C SER A 234 -12.25 -19.82 8.49
N PRO A 235 -12.47 -21.11 8.81
CA PRO A 235 -11.62 -21.84 9.74
C PRO A 235 -10.13 -21.80 9.38
N ASP A 236 -9.84 -21.76 8.07
CA ASP A 236 -8.49 -21.79 7.51
C ASP A 236 -7.88 -20.41 7.29
N SER A 237 -8.60 -19.33 7.63
CA SER A 237 -8.12 -17.96 7.51
C SER A 237 -6.85 -17.72 8.34
N LEU A 238 -5.80 -17.24 7.67
CA LEU A 238 -4.56 -16.74 8.26
C LEU A 238 -4.56 -15.22 8.34
N VAL A 239 -5.08 -14.58 7.29
CA VAL A 239 -5.11 -13.13 7.12
C VAL A 239 -6.43 -12.76 6.44
N VAL A 240 -7.06 -11.69 6.90
CA VAL A 240 -8.16 -11.03 6.19
C VAL A 240 -7.93 -9.52 6.19
N THR A 241 -8.01 -8.88 5.03
CA THR A 241 -7.91 -7.42 4.89
C THR A 241 -9.01 -6.87 3.99
N THR A 242 -9.27 -5.57 4.08
CA THR A 242 -10.00 -4.87 3.01
C THR A 242 -9.19 -4.89 1.71
N ALA A 243 -9.80 -4.53 0.58
CA ALA A 243 -9.10 -4.41 -0.70
C ALA A 243 -9.61 -3.25 -1.57
N ASP A 244 -10.68 -3.44 -2.34
CA ASP A 244 -11.18 -2.44 -3.28
C ASP A 244 -11.85 -1.24 -2.60
N TYR A 245 -11.86 -0.08 -3.28
CA TYR A 245 -12.58 1.10 -2.85
C TYR A 245 -14.10 0.95 -2.94
N HIS A 246 -14.82 1.64 -2.06
CA HIS A 246 -16.26 1.88 -2.19
C HIS A 246 -16.65 2.46 -3.57
N GLY A 247 -17.82 2.08 -4.09
CA GLY A 247 -18.29 2.46 -5.43
C GLY A 247 -17.85 1.50 -6.54
N LEU A 248 -17.13 0.44 -6.18
CA LEU A 248 -16.73 -0.61 -7.10
C LEU A 248 -17.53 -1.85 -6.72
N ASN A 249 -18.28 -2.41 -7.66
CA ASN A 249 -19.07 -3.63 -7.47
C ASN A 249 -18.18 -4.90 -7.34
N GLY A 250 -17.06 -4.80 -6.62
CA GLY A 250 -15.99 -5.79 -6.48
C GLY A 250 -15.17 -5.97 -7.76
N SER A 251 -13.84 -6.00 -7.66
CA SER A 251 -12.90 -6.29 -8.75
C SER A 251 -12.89 -7.73 -9.26
N ASN A 252 -13.95 -8.51 -9.07
CA ASN A 252 -14.00 -9.85 -9.65
C ASN A 252 -14.81 -9.89 -10.95
N LYS A 253 -14.29 -10.65 -11.93
CA LYS A 253 -14.77 -10.80 -13.31
C LYS A 253 -16.30 -10.80 -13.40
N THR A 254 -16.88 -9.66 -13.77
CA THR A 254 -18.29 -9.57 -14.18
C THR A 254 -18.48 -8.70 -15.39
N GLU A 255 -19.56 -8.95 -16.10
CA GLU A 255 -20.01 -8.13 -17.22
C GLU A 255 -20.47 -6.73 -16.81
N THR A 256 -20.82 -6.47 -15.55
CA THR A 256 -21.23 -5.13 -15.07
C THR A 256 -20.09 -4.33 -14.43
N GLY A 257 -19.09 -4.97 -13.81
CA GLY A 257 -17.82 -4.30 -13.47
C GLY A 257 -16.97 -3.98 -14.71
N ARG A 258 -17.25 -4.68 -15.82
CA ARG A 258 -16.60 -4.60 -17.14
C ARG A 258 -16.41 -3.16 -17.64
N ASP A 259 -17.48 -2.39 -17.78
CA ASP A 259 -17.41 -1.10 -18.49
C ASP A 259 -16.82 0.02 -17.62
N VAL A 260 -16.91 -0.10 -16.28
CA VAL A 260 -16.24 0.80 -15.32
C VAL A 260 -14.73 0.51 -15.26
N PHE A 261 -14.31 -0.74 -15.44
CA PHE A 261 -12.89 -1.12 -15.43
C PHE A 261 -12.12 -0.65 -16.69
N PHE A 262 -12.76 -0.64 -17.86
CA PHE A 262 -12.05 -0.45 -19.14
C PHE A 262 -11.96 1.01 -19.62
N HIS A 263 -12.88 1.89 -19.25
CA HIS A 263 -12.89 3.24 -19.82
C HIS A 263 -11.80 4.18 -19.29
N LEU A 264 -11.24 3.93 -18.09
CA LEU A 264 -10.22 4.82 -17.50
C LEU A 264 -8.91 4.10 -17.12
N GLY A 265 -8.88 2.76 -17.19
CA GLY A 265 -7.73 1.95 -16.79
C GLY A 265 -7.58 1.90 -15.27
N ARG A 266 -7.79 0.72 -14.68
CA ARG A 266 -7.73 0.54 -13.22
C ARG A 266 -6.50 -0.19 -12.74
N ALA A 267 -5.84 0.39 -11.73
CA ALA A 267 -4.76 -0.26 -11.00
C ALA A 267 -5.29 -1.50 -10.26
N ALA A 268 -4.56 -2.60 -10.36
CA ALA A 268 -4.92 -3.85 -9.72
C ALA A 268 -3.69 -4.64 -9.29
N LEU A 269 -3.81 -5.36 -8.17
CA LEU A 269 -3.02 -6.53 -7.86
C LEU A 269 -3.72 -7.70 -8.56
N TYR A 270 -3.04 -8.43 -9.43
CA TYR A 270 -3.67 -9.50 -10.19
C TYR A 270 -2.70 -10.62 -10.54
N GLN A 271 -3.24 -11.81 -10.81
CA GLN A 271 -2.47 -12.95 -11.26
C GLN A 271 -2.73 -13.25 -12.74
N ARG A 272 -1.65 -13.40 -13.52
CA ARG A 272 -1.68 -13.86 -14.91
C ARG A 272 -0.56 -14.86 -15.13
N ASN A 273 -0.86 -15.97 -15.81
CA ASN A 273 0.10 -17.04 -16.08
C ASN A 273 0.83 -17.52 -14.80
N GLY A 274 0.09 -17.67 -13.70
CA GLY A 274 0.63 -18.12 -12.41
C GLY A 274 1.54 -17.11 -11.69
N ARG A 275 1.62 -15.85 -12.15
CA ARG A 275 2.44 -14.80 -11.50
C ARG A 275 1.59 -13.61 -11.10
N PHE A 276 1.79 -13.13 -9.89
CA PHE A 276 1.17 -11.88 -9.44
C PHE A 276 1.90 -10.67 -10.02
N ASN A 277 1.16 -9.60 -10.25
CA ASN A 277 1.65 -8.32 -10.74
C ASN A 277 0.79 -7.19 -10.18
N ILE A 278 1.35 -5.98 -10.15
CA ILE A 278 0.62 -4.75 -9.87
C ILE A 278 0.74 -3.88 -11.12
N ASP A 279 -0.37 -3.63 -11.80
CA ASP A 279 -0.40 -2.80 -13.01
C ASP A 279 -1.82 -2.29 -13.29
N VAL A 280 -1.97 -1.52 -14.37
CA VAL A 280 -3.27 -1.12 -14.89
C VAL A 280 -3.78 -2.14 -15.90
N ILE A 281 -5.00 -2.66 -15.69
CA ILE A 281 -5.66 -3.53 -16.67
C ILE A 281 -6.55 -2.66 -17.57
N ARG A 282 -6.15 -2.50 -18.84
CA ARG A 282 -6.79 -1.57 -19.79
C ARG A 282 -7.75 -2.20 -20.79
N THR A 283 -7.59 -3.50 -21.07
CA THR A 283 -8.30 -4.13 -22.17
C THR A 283 -8.96 -5.42 -21.73
N ARG A 284 -10.09 -5.74 -22.37
CA ARG A 284 -10.80 -6.98 -22.15
C ARG A 284 -9.92 -8.23 -22.39
N PRO A 285 -9.12 -8.33 -23.47
CA PRO A 285 -8.22 -9.48 -23.64
C PRO A 285 -7.18 -9.62 -22.52
N ALA A 286 -6.73 -8.52 -21.93
CA ALA A 286 -5.81 -8.57 -20.78
C ALA A 286 -6.55 -9.05 -19.52
N TRP A 287 -7.75 -8.56 -19.28
CA TRP A 287 -8.61 -8.97 -18.17
C TRP A 287 -9.02 -10.44 -18.24
N ASP A 288 -9.39 -10.94 -19.41
CA ASP A 288 -9.84 -12.32 -19.58
C ASP A 288 -8.74 -13.33 -19.21
N LYS A 289 -7.47 -12.96 -19.41
CA LYS A 289 -6.28 -13.74 -19.04
C LYS A 289 -5.94 -13.66 -17.54
N THR A 290 -6.52 -12.73 -16.80
CA THR A 290 -6.34 -12.61 -15.36
C THR A 290 -7.10 -13.73 -14.66
N THR A 291 -6.54 -14.38 -13.66
CA THR A 291 -7.18 -15.48 -12.91
C THR A 291 -7.86 -14.98 -11.65
N ILE A 292 -7.19 -14.07 -10.94
CA ILE A 292 -7.68 -13.36 -9.77
C ILE A 292 -7.17 -11.93 -9.80
N ALA A 293 -7.95 -10.97 -9.29
CA ALA A 293 -7.58 -9.57 -9.20
C ALA A 293 -8.20 -8.91 -7.97
N TRP A 294 -7.52 -7.90 -7.44
CA TRP A 294 -8.03 -6.91 -6.49
C TRP A 294 -7.75 -5.55 -7.08
N GLY A 295 -8.79 -4.74 -7.25
CA GLY A 295 -8.66 -3.41 -7.78
C GLY A 295 -8.34 -2.42 -6.67
N GLY A 296 -7.77 -1.28 -7.03
CA GLY A 296 -7.46 -0.24 -6.07
C GLY A 296 -6.81 0.94 -6.77
N GLY A 297 -5.70 1.38 -6.21
CA GLY A 297 -4.89 2.49 -6.70
C GLY A 297 -5.03 3.72 -5.81
N PRO A 298 -4.20 4.75 -6.00
CA PRO A 298 -3.23 4.85 -7.08
C PRO A 298 -2.05 3.89 -6.94
N ILE A 299 -1.41 3.57 -8.06
CA ILE A 299 -0.06 2.99 -8.03
C ILE A 299 0.89 4.12 -7.68
N PHE A 300 1.54 4.02 -6.52
CA PHE A 300 2.41 5.07 -5.98
C PHE A 300 3.89 4.67 -5.93
N MET A 301 4.20 3.40 -6.22
CA MET A 301 5.57 2.97 -6.51
C MET A 301 5.66 2.33 -7.89
N TRP A 302 6.67 2.74 -8.65
CA TRP A 302 6.96 2.22 -9.97
C TRP A 302 8.47 2.06 -10.16
N GLN A 303 8.91 0.92 -10.68
CA GLN A 303 10.33 0.61 -10.91
C GLN A 303 11.20 0.80 -9.65
N GLY A 304 10.66 0.42 -8.48
CA GLY A 304 11.34 0.47 -7.19
C GLY A 304 11.57 1.88 -6.65
N ARG A 305 10.74 2.85 -7.04
CA ARG A 305 10.83 4.24 -6.58
C ARG A 305 9.45 4.78 -6.23
N TYR A 306 9.40 5.75 -5.31
CA TYR A 306 8.21 6.58 -5.12
C TYR A 306 7.94 7.36 -6.40
N ASN A 307 7.05 6.82 -7.21
CA ASN A 307 6.66 7.38 -8.48
C ASN A 307 5.33 6.77 -8.87
N TYR A 308 4.48 7.62 -9.43
CA TYR A 308 3.19 7.17 -9.91
C TYR A 308 3.39 6.41 -11.21
N ASN A 309 2.44 5.51 -11.50
CA ASN A 309 2.39 4.87 -12.80
C ASN A 309 2.41 5.95 -13.91
N PRO A 310 3.28 5.86 -14.92
CA PRO A 310 3.27 6.78 -16.07
C PRO A 310 1.99 6.68 -16.91
N GLU A 311 1.25 5.59 -16.81
CA GLU A 311 0.01 5.40 -17.54
C GLU A 311 -1.20 6.02 -16.82
N ARG A 312 -2.21 6.50 -17.57
CA ARG A 312 -3.43 7.09 -17.03
C ARG A 312 -4.23 6.05 -16.22
N GLU A 313 -4.30 6.22 -14.91
CA GLU A 313 -5.21 5.47 -14.04
C GLU A 313 -6.50 6.27 -13.78
N TRP A 314 -7.48 5.64 -13.13
CA TRP A 314 -8.80 6.24 -12.87
C TRP A 314 -8.74 7.56 -12.06
N PHE A 315 -7.67 7.79 -11.32
CA PHE A 315 -7.51 9.00 -10.51
C PHE A 315 -7.08 10.19 -11.36
N ASP A 316 -7.81 11.30 -11.24
CA ASP A 316 -7.35 12.59 -11.75
C ASP A 316 -6.17 13.12 -10.92
N ARG A 317 -5.53 14.19 -11.43
CA ARG A 317 -4.34 14.77 -10.82
C ARG A 317 -4.58 15.30 -9.40
N GLU A 318 -5.76 15.83 -9.11
CA GLU A 318 -6.09 16.40 -7.80
C GLU A 318 -6.21 15.28 -6.76
N ASN A 319 -6.95 14.22 -7.09
CA ASN A 319 -7.08 13.03 -6.27
C ASN A 319 -5.71 12.36 -6.02
N LEU A 320 -4.86 12.27 -7.06
CA LEU A 320 -3.50 11.78 -6.89
C LEU A 320 -2.70 12.62 -5.89
N GLU A 321 -2.74 13.95 -6.01
CA GLU A 321 -2.03 14.86 -5.09
C GLU A 321 -2.59 14.81 -3.67
N HIS A 322 -3.90 14.65 -3.53
CA HIS A 322 -4.56 14.42 -2.25
C HIS A 322 -4.03 13.14 -1.57
N TYR A 323 -3.93 12.02 -2.30
CA TYR A 323 -3.37 10.79 -1.74
C TYR A 323 -1.88 10.88 -1.39
N ARG A 324 -1.10 11.74 -2.06
CA ARG A 324 0.32 11.95 -1.71
C ARG A 324 0.51 12.50 -0.31
N THR A 325 -0.35 13.44 0.07
CA THR A 325 -0.14 14.30 1.25
C THR A 325 -0.95 13.86 2.46
N THR A 326 -2.06 13.13 2.25
CA THR A 326 -2.89 12.62 3.34
C THR A 326 -2.15 11.63 4.24
N ARG A 327 -2.34 11.81 5.55
CA ARG A 327 -1.76 10.97 6.62
C ARG A 327 -2.75 9.98 7.23
N TRP A 328 -3.83 9.67 6.51
CA TRP A 328 -4.83 8.70 6.95
C TRP A 328 -4.28 7.28 7.00
N ALA A 329 -5.06 6.39 7.64
CA ALA A 329 -4.83 4.95 7.57
C ALA A 329 -4.68 4.50 6.11
N LYS A 330 -3.63 3.70 5.86
CA LYS A 330 -3.30 3.17 4.55
C LYS A 330 -3.33 1.67 4.63
N LEU A 331 -3.99 1.03 3.68
CA LEU A 331 -3.72 -0.35 3.33
C LEU A 331 -3.11 -0.37 1.92
N THR A 332 -2.04 -1.14 1.74
CA THR A 332 -1.28 -1.15 0.49
C THR A 332 -0.84 -2.56 0.15
N ALA A 333 -0.75 -2.83 -1.14
CA ALA A 333 -0.09 -4.01 -1.68
C ALA A 333 1.19 -3.58 -2.39
N ALA A 334 2.31 -4.23 -2.10
CA ALA A 334 3.56 -4.03 -2.82
C ALA A 334 4.16 -5.37 -3.25
N ILE A 335 4.80 -5.43 -4.40
CA ILE A 335 5.34 -6.67 -4.97
C ILE A 335 6.82 -6.52 -5.33
N SER A 336 7.58 -7.57 -5.09
CA SER A 336 9.00 -7.63 -5.46
C SER A 336 9.20 -7.68 -6.98
N LYS A 337 10.39 -7.28 -7.42
CA LYS A 337 10.80 -7.25 -8.83
C LYS A 337 10.77 -8.64 -9.49
N ASP A 338 11.17 -9.66 -8.74
CA ASP A 338 11.13 -11.06 -9.19
C ASP A 338 9.71 -11.68 -9.10
N ARG A 339 8.72 -10.94 -8.59
CA ARG A 339 7.34 -11.40 -8.37
C ARG A 339 7.23 -12.57 -7.39
N LYS A 340 8.19 -12.69 -6.48
CA LYS A 340 8.24 -13.73 -5.45
C LYS A 340 7.59 -13.29 -4.15
N TYR A 341 7.74 -12.03 -3.75
CA TYR A 341 7.24 -11.56 -2.46
C TYR A 341 6.13 -10.51 -2.65
N LEU A 342 5.04 -10.69 -1.92
CA LEU A 342 3.94 -9.74 -1.78
C LEU A 342 3.95 -9.19 -0.35
N PHE A 343 3.87 -7.87 -0.23
CA PHE A 343 3.74 -7.14 1.02
C PHE A 343 2.32 -6.60 1.10
N ILE A 344 1.56 -6.96 2.12
CA ILE A 344 0.32 -6.28 2.49
C ILE A 344 0.63 -5.46 3.74
N SER A 345 0.62 -4.14 3.59
CA SER A 345 1.14 -3.25 4.63
C SER A 345 0.11 -2.23 5.03
N THR A 346 -0.02 -2.02 6.34
CA THR A 346 -0.88 -1.00 6.92
C THR A 346 -0.14 -0.06 7.86
N SER A 347 -0.50 1.21 7.80
CA SER A 347 0.03 2.24 8.69
C SER A 347 -1.04 3.30 8.95
N TYR A 348 -0.87 4.04 10.04
CA TYR A 348 -1.57 5.30 10.28
C TYR A 348 -0.53 6.43 10.30
N GLY A 349 -0.93 7.64 9.92
CA GLY A 349 -0.09 8.83 10.12
C GLY A 349 1.01 9.06 9.08
N LEU A 350 1.33 8.10 8.22
CA LEU A 350 2.33 8.26 7.15
C LEU A 350 1.72 8.82 5.87
N SER A 351 2.44 9.63 5.12
CA SER A 351 2.18 9.96 3.71
C SER A 351 2.54 8.77 2.80
N LEU A 352 2.10 8.78 1.53
CA LEU A 352 2.50 7.72 0.59
C LEU A 352 4.00 7.68 0.32
N LYS A 353 4.68 8.83 0.39
CA LYS A 353 6.13 8.93 0.26
C LYS A 353 6.84 8.27 1.43
N GLU A 354 6.43 8.56 2.66
CA GLU A 354 7.00 7.94 3.87
C GLU A 354 6.73 6.44 3.90
N HIS A 355 5.51 6.02 3.54
CA HIS A 355 5.14 4.60 3.46
C HIS A 355 5.94 3.86 2.37
N THR A 356 6.22 4.50 1.24
CA THR A 356 7.12 3.97 0.21
C THR A 356 8.53 3.76 0.75
N GLN A 357 9.07 4.74 1.45
CA GLN A 357 10.42 4.63 2.02
C GLN A 357 10.49 3.46 3.00
N ASN A 358 9.47 3.31 3.86
CA ASN A 358 9.39 2.19 4.79
C ASN A 358 9.41 0.83 4.08
N LEU A 359 8.63 0.64 3.01
CA LEU A 359 8.64 -0.57 2.18
C LEU A 359 10.02 -0.84 1.55
N LEU A 360 10.66 0.20 1.01
CA LEU A 360 12.00 0.09 0.39
C LEU A 360 13.06 -0.27 1.42
N ASP A 361 13.02 0.34 2.60
CA ASP A 361 13.98 0.09 3.69
C ASP A 361 13.86 -1.34 4.23
N LEU A 362 12.63 -1.81 4.47
CA LEU A 362 12.39 -3.20 4.88
C LEU A 362 12.86 -4.17 3.81
N GLY A 363 12.48 -3.93 2.55
CA GLY A 363 12.90 -4.73 1.41
C GLY A 363 14.43 -4.80 1.31
N GLN A 364 15.13 -3.67 1.38
CA GLN A 364 16.59 -3.60 1.33
C GLN A 364 17.24 -4.43 2.44
N LYS A 365 16.76 -4.31 3.69
CA LYS A 365 17.28 -5.08 4.82
C LYS A 365 17.12 -6.58 4.62
N TRP A 366 16.01 -7.00 4.02
CA TRP A 366 15.71 -8.40 3.75
C TRP A 366 16.33 -8.91 2.43
N GLY A 367 17.00 -8.04 1.66
CA GLY A 367 17.51 -8.38 0.34
C GLY A 367 16.43 -8.54 -0.73
N ILE A 368 15.22 -8.01 -0.50
CA ILE A 368 14.09 -8.02 -1.43
C ILE A 368 14.02 -6.69 -2.17
N GLN A 369 14.16 -6.74 -3.49
CA GLN A 369 13.94 -5.55 -4.34
C GLN A 369 12.45 -5.34 -4.57
N VAL A 370 11.83 -4.41 -3.83
CA VAL A 370 10.43 -3.99 -4.04
C VAL A 370 10.33 -3.19 -5.35
N ASP A 371 9.36 -3.50 -6.21
CA ASP A 371 9.25 -2.91 -7.56
C ASP A 371 8.02 -2.01 -7.72
N ARG A 372 6.85 -2.51 -7.31
CA ARG A 372 5.58 -1.80 -7.50
C ARG A 372 4.77 -1.85 -6.23
N ALA A 373 3.98 -0.81 -6.00
CA ALA A 373 3.04 -0.74 -4.91
C ALA A 373 1.83 0.09 -5.29
N MET A 374 0.67 -0.34 -4.80
CA MET A 374 -0.59 0.32 -4.98
C MET A 374 -1.35 0.41 -3.67
N ARG A 375 -2.27 1.37 -3.60
CA ARG A 375 -3.22 1.44 -2.50
C ARG A 375 -4.37 0.45 -2.66
N PHE A 376 -4.77 -0.11 -1.55
CA PHE A 376 -6.13 -0.58 -1.31
C PHE A 376 -6.91 0.50 -0.56
N ASP A 377 -8.21 0.26 -0.39
CA ASP A 377 -9.06 1.14 0.37
C ASP A 377 -8.53 1.31 1.80
N GLY A 378 -8.55 2.53 2.30
CA GLY A 378 -8.00 2.88 3.60
C GLY A 378 -8.90 3.85 4.34
N SER A 379 -8.32 4.80 5.08
CA SER A 379 -9.09 5.69 5.97
C SER A 379 -9.98 4.85 6.92
N GLU A 380 -11.28 5.15 7.01
CA GLU A 380 -12.23 4.39 7.80
C GLU A 380 -12.35 2.92 7.38
N SER A 381 -12.00 2.58 6.14
CA SER A 381 -12.11 1.21 5.60
C SER A 381 -10.86 0.37 5.84
N ALA A 382 -9.76 0.95 6.35
CA ALA A 382 -8.52 0.23 6.60
C ALA A 382 -8.71 -0.89 7.64
N TYR A 383 -8.54 -2.13 7.20
CA TYR A 383 -8.66 -3.30 8.07
C TYR A 383 -7.68 -4.39 7.66
N ILE A 384 -7.08 -5.01 8.67
CA ILE A 384 -6.22 -6.18 8.56
C ILE A 384 -6.30 -6.95 9.89
N ALA A 385 -6.65 -8.22 9.79
CA ALA A 385 -6.64 -9.17 10.89
C ALA A 385 -5.73 -10.35 10.55
N ILE A 386 -5.04 -10.85 11.57
CA ILE A 386 -4.17 -12.02 11.48
C ILE A 386 -4.64 -13.11 12.44
N ARG A 387 -4.39 -14.37 12.10
CA ARG A 387 -4.68 -15.51 12.97
C ARG A 387 -3.66 -15.60 14.11
N LEU A 388 -4.13 -15.61 15.35
CA LEU A 388 -3.32 -15.89 16.55
C LEU A 388 -4.01 -16.96 17.39
N GLY A 389 -3.51 -18.19 17.33
CA GLY A 389 -4.15 -19.34 17.96
C GLY A 389 -5.56 -19.55 17.39
N ASP A 390 -6.56 -19.51 18.26
CA ASP A 390 -7.97 -19.72 17.89
C ASP A 390 -8.69 -18.43 17.45
N TYR A 391 -8.01 -17.27 17.46
CA TYR A 391 -8.62 -15.97 17.21
C TYR A 391 -8.14 -15.32 15.91
N MET A 392 -9.03 -14.55 15.28
CA MET A 392 -8.67 -13.56 14.26
C MET A 392 -8.56 -12.18 14.93
N VAL A 393 -7.36 -11.60 14.91
CA VAL A 393 -7.04 -10.40 15.68
C VAL A 393 -6.75 -9.21 14.75
N PRO A 394 -7.57 -8.14 14.77
CA PRO A 394 -7.30 -6.92 14.01
C PRO A 394 -6.06 -6.21 14.53
N VAL A 395 -5.05 -5.98 13.68
CA VAL A 395 -3.75 -5.45 14.16
C VAL A 395 -3.77 -3.95 14.45
N LEU A 396 -4.72 -3.22 13.88
CA LEU A 396 -4.98 -1.80 14.20
C LEU A 396 -6.04 -1.63 15.31
N ASN A 397 -6.62 -2.73 15.80
CA ASN A 397 -7.67 -2.74 16.81
C ASN A 397 -8.80 -1.71 16.57
N LEU A 398 -9.22 -1.56 15.30
CA LEU A 398 -10.33 -0.71 14.87
C LEU A 398 -11.62 -1.54 14.79
N GLU A 399 -12.77 -0.89 14.94
CA GLU A 399 -14.06 -1.51 14.62
C GLU A 399 -14.05 -2.00 13.16
N GLU A 400 -14.69 -3.14 12.90
CA GLU A 400 -14.87 -3.63 11.53
C GLU A 400 -15.54 -2.58 10.64
N PRO A 401 -14.92 -2.18 9.52
CA PRO A 401 -15.56 -1.29 8.56
C PRO A 401 -16.57 -2.02 7.69
N LEU A 402 -17.34 -1.24 6.93
CA LEU A 402 -18.05 -1.75 5.77
C LEU A 402 -17.11 -1.70 4.58
N ILE A 403 -17.05 -2.76 3.79
CA ILE A 403 -16.14 -2.92 2.64
C ILE A 403 -16.87 -3.60 1.48
N VAL A 404 -16.29 -3.57 0.28
CA VAL A 404 -16.89 -4.20 -0.91
C VAL A 404 -16.33 -5.59 -1.22
N ASN A 405 -15.11 -5.90 -0.76
CA ASN A 405 -14.46 -7.18 -0.90
C ASN A 405 -13.28 -7.32 0.07
N CYS A 406 -12.72 -8.53 0.14
CA CYS A 406 -11.54 -8.81 0.95
C CYS A 406 -10.40 -9.42 0.14
N PHE A 407 -9.18 -9.13 0.59
CA PHE A 407 -8.03 -9.97 0.34
C PHE A 407 -7.87 -10.93 1.53
N ALA A 408 -7.93 -12.23 1.27
CA ALA A 408 -7.74 -13.25 2.29
C ALA A 408 -6.57 -14.16 1.94
N VAL A 409 -5.83 -14.58 2.98
CA VAL A 409 -4.87 -15.68 2.89
C VAL A 409 -5.42 -16.81 3.73
N GLU A 410 -5.59 -17.98 3.13
CA GLU A 410 -6.13 -19.17 3.79
C GLU A 410 -5.13 -20.32 3.67
N ARG A 411 -5.04 -21.17 4.69
CA ARG A 411 -4.29 -22.43 4.58
C ARG A 411 -4.88 -23.27 3.44
N SER A 412 -4.02 -23.86 2.62
CA SER A 412 -4.45 -24.87 1.65
C SER A 412 -4.67 -26.18 2.40
N GLN A 413 -5.85 -26.77 2.23
CA GLN A 413 -6.14 -28.12 2.70
C GLN A 413 -5.37 -29.17 1.89
#